data_AF-A0A812ZI08-F1
#
_entry.id   AF-A0A812ZI08-F1
#
_cell.length_a   1.000
_cell.length_b   1.000
_cell.length_c   1.000
_cell.angle_alpha   90.00
_cell.angle_beta   90.00
_cell.angle_gamma   90.00
#
_symmetry.space_group_name_H-M   'P 1'
#
loop_
_entity.id
_entity.type
_entity.pdbx_description
1 polymer ?
#
loop_
_entity_poly.entity_id
_entity_poly.type
_entity_poly.pdbx_seq_one_letter_code
_entity_poly.pdbx_strand_id
1 'polypeptide(L)'
;MDQAMAASKYTYVQYYDIHKYSKITEGEHSIQDLPLVDSPLVKGKKFKEFFHVVKNVSASDYHTIVEIMNSDPNRIGHLPDSVRPRDALGDQCKLQIVIWPNQDNDTYTVMKFFHSKVPVPLGLAKAFCAQEVKVLNYAVSDNSDLLKKAFLYLLSRIPGEMWMTQALVQKSITNVKTNSDGEMKWDPSPEELRAGIEHINNHAPLANAKNEQFLWSLLNIRDKDSPICGWPLHIVGKACGNRATGNSQSEPEYFFPLLLRDLNSEFQRTVVPMILPTLLSFGLIILGKPGIGKTPAAIIMVMAVARYLIQARNMDGYFPGWRRSKQIDGFRERPGEIHIPVILDDPLLPSINVEDIKSFLDVGENGLVDARYRAAKFVRNQCRVLLNNEWSPEKEPEYVGLPMITWKQFLAMFKPALNDAQMPHIMATLKRASVIIAGNNAIYVRLASEHQSQRIHCINNSGITEDWLQPTNKPHYDHYKKGQHTKYQDFNRYVEEETNFVSELLASPEEKEYLRRGATYDRWAEGDFTEPDLMTPRPSTPAMASNPPDSVPGGMSSSPLIASPPAKQARIDMDDSDGEPLSPDYNA
;
A
#
# COMPACT_ATOMS: atom_id res chain seq x y z
N MET A 1 -32.30 16.55 16.12
CA MET A 1 -31.71 16.31 14.78
C MET A 1 -31.29 14.85 14.60
N ASP A 2 -30.59 14.26 15.57
CA ASP A 2 -29.94 12.94 15.41
C ASP A 2 -30.92 11.79 15.14
N GLN A 3 -32.11 11.81 15.74
CA GLN A 3 -33.19 10.86 15.44
C GLN A 3 -33.62 10.90 13.96
N ALA A 4 -33.75 12.10 13.39
CA ALA A 4 -34.06 12.28 11.97
C ALA A 4 -32.91 11.81 11.06
N MET A 5 -31.66 12.03 11.47
CA MET A 5 -30.47 11.52 10.77
C MET A 5 -30.37 9.99 10.84
N ALA A 6 -30.74 9.37 11.96
CA ALA A 6 -30.80 7.92 12.11
C ALA A 6 -31.87 7.30 11.18
N ALA A 7 -33.09 7.82 11.21
CA ALA A 7 -34.17 7.38 10.33
C ALA A 7 -33.87 7.61 8.83
N SER A 8 -33.06 8.63 8.51
CA SER A 8 -32.63 8.94 7.14
C SER A 8 -31.72 7.87 6.50
N LYS A 9 -31.09 7.00 7.30
CA LYS A 9 -30.25 5.91 6.78
C LYS A 9 -31.09 4.83 6.07
N TYR A 10 -32.32 4.60 6.53
CA TYR A 10 -33.20 3.53 6.08
C TYR A 10 -34.23 3.95 5.01
N THR A 11 -34.10 5.18 4.51
CA THR A 11 -35.05 5.80 3.58
C THR A 11 -34.37 6.29 2.30
N TYR A 12 -35.18 6.61 1.29
CA TYR A 12 -34.75 7.30 0.07
C TYR A 12 -35.78 8.38 -0.31
N VAL A 13 -35.35 9.38 -1.07
CA VAL A 13 -36.24 10.43 -1.57
C VAL A 13 -36.87 9.94 -2.88
N GLN A 14 -38.19 9.77 -2.89
CA GLN A 14 -38.95 9.59 -4.13
C GLN A 14 -39.39 10.96 -4.64
N TYR A 15 -39.27 11.18 -5.94
CA TYR A 15 -39.77 12.38 -6.62
C TYR A 15 -41.02 12.03 -7.43
N TYR A 16 -41.93 13.00 -7.57
CA TYR A 16 -43.18 12.88 -8.31
C TYR A 16 -43.30 14.04 -9.31
N ASP A 17 -43.87 13.78 -10.49
CA ASP A 17 -44.07 14.81 -11.51
C ASP A 17 -45.26 15.75 -11.20
N ILE A 18 -46.17 15.31 -10.34
CA ILE A 18 -47.32 16.07 -9.81
C ILE A 18 -47.20 16.26 -8.30
N HIS A 19 -47.84 17.30 -7.77
CA HIS A 19 -47.94 17.50 -6.32
C HIS A 19 -48.74 16.38 -5.66
N LYS A 20 -48.19 15.83 -4.56
CA LYS A 20 -48.90 14.97 -3.62
C LYS A 20 -49.37 15.81 -2.44
N TYR A 21 -50.68 15.78 -2.21
CA TYR A 21 -51.30 16.36 -1.03
C TYR A 21 -51.13 15.43 0.18
N SER A 22 -50.78 16.01 1.33
CA SER A 22 -50.82 15.33 2.62
C SER A 22 -51.24 16.31 3.71
N LYS A 23 -52.13 15.87 4.60
CA LYS A 23 -52.57 16.61 5.79
C LYS A 23 -52.15 15.83 7.04
N ILE A 24 -51.47 16.52 7.95
CA ILE A 24 -50.96 15.99 9.22
C ILE A 24 -51.73 16.70 10.33
N THR A 25 -52.56 15.97 11.07
CA THR A 25 -53.42 16.55 12.13
C THR A 25 -52.71 16.69 13.47
N GLU A 26 -51.83 15.74 13.77
CA GLU A 26 -50.97 15.70 14.96
C GLU A 26 -49.54 15.49 14.50
N GLY A 27 -48.57 16.15 15.14
CA GLY A 27 -47.17 15.94 14.80
C GLY A 27 -46.20 16.48 15.84
N GLU A 28 -44.96 16.04 15.70
CA GLU A 28 -43.92 16.01 16.74
C GLU A 28 -42.98 17.23 16.68
N HIS A 29 -43.04 18.01 15.60
CA HIS A 29 -42.09 19.07 15.26
C HIS A 29 -42.78 20.30 14.68
N SER A 30 -42.10 21.45 14.72
CA SER A 30 -42.53 22.71 14.13
C SER A 30 -41.66 23.15 12.95
N ILE A 31 -42.10 24.17 12.21
CA ILE A 31 -41.28 24.83 11.16
C ILE A 31 -39.96 25.38 11.74
N GLN A 32 -39.88 25.67 13.04
CA GLN A 32 -38.67 26.18 13.69
C GLN A 32 -37.61 25.09 13.92
N ASP A 33 -38.03 23.82 13.98
CA ASP A 33 -37.13 22.66 14.18
C ASP A 33 -36.45 22.20 12.88
N LEU A 34 -36.85 22.77 11.73
CA LEU A 34 -36.22 22.50 10.45
C LEU A 34 -34.81 23.12 10.41
N PRO A 35 -33.79 22.41 9.90
CA PRO A 35 -32.40 22.89 9.85
C PRO A 35 -32.20 23.94 8.74
N LEU A 36 -32.87 25.09 8.88
CA LEU A 36 -32.89 26.20 7.93
C LEU A 36 -32.13 27.41 8.47
N VAL A 37 -31.19 27.92 7.69
CA VAL A 37 -30.44 29.16 7.96
C VAL A 37 -30.64 30.16 6.83
N ASP A 38 -30.44 31.44 7.10
CA ASP A 38 -30.47 32.47 6.06
C ASP A 38 -29.33 32.24 5.05
N SER A 39 -29.63 32.47 3.78
CA SER A 39 -28.66 32.24 2.71
C SER A 39 -27.44 33.15 2.90
N PRO A 40 -26.22 32.58 3.05
CA PRO A 40 -25.02 33.39 3.24
C PRO A 40 -24.77 34.30 2.03
N LEU A 41 -24.40 35.56 2.30
CA LEU A 41 -24.26 36.66 1.32
C LEU A 41 -23.02 36.53 0.40
N VAL A 42 -22.71 35.31 -0.04
CA VAL A 42 -21.54 35.01 -0.89
C VAL A 42 -21.95 35.09 -2.36
N LYS A 43 -21.36 36.06 -3.08
CA LYS A 43 -21.57 36.27 -4.51
C LYS A 43 -21.21 35.00 -5.31
N GLY A 44 -22.09 34.59 -6.22
CA GLY A 44 -21.88 33.42 -7.08
C GLY A 44 -22.43 32.09 -6.55
N LYS A 45 -22.94 32.00 -5.32
CA LYS A 45 -23.62 30.79 -4.83
C LYS A 45 -24.88 30.45 -5.66
N LYS A 46 -25.10 29.16 -5.85
CA LYS A 46 -26.24 28.56 -6.57
C LYS A 46 -26.86 27.45 -5.73
N PHE A 47 -28.16 27.24 -5.82
CA PHE A 47 -28.93 26.31 -4.98
C PHE A 47 -29.86 25.44 -5.81
N LYS A 48 -29.99 24.15 -5.46
CA LYS A 48 -31.05 23.28 -5.99
C LYS A 48 -32.28 23.26 -5.09
N GLU A 49 -32.11 23.58 -3.81
CA GLU A 49 -33.16 23.70 -2.80
C GLU A 49 -33.02 25.03 -2.06
N PHE A 50 -34.12 25.77 -1.93
CA PHE A 50 -34.18 27.02 -1.16
C PHE A 50 -35.62 27.29 -0.70
N PHE A 51 -35.76 28.11 0.34
CA PHE A 51 -36.98 28.25 1.12
C PHE A 51 -37.31 29.71 1.44
N HIS A 52 -38.59 30.00 1.63
CA HIS A 52 -39.07 31.29 2.16
C HIS A 52 -40.28 31.01 3.06
N VAL A 53 -40.26 31.52 4.29
CA VAL A 53 -41.32 31.35 5.29
C VAL A 53 -42.12 32.65 5.41
N VAL A 54 -43.37 32.64 4.96
CA VAL A 54 -44.30 33.76 5.06
C VAL A 54 -45.14 33.57 6.32
N LYS A 55 -45.15 34.55 7.22
CA LYS A 55 -45.96 34.53 8.46
C LYS A 55 -47.26 35.29 8.28
N ASN A 56 -48.21 35.05 9.20
CA ASN A 56 -49.47 35.80 9.33
C ASN A 56 -50.32 35.83 8.04
N VAL A 57 -50.32 34.73 7.29
CA VAL A 57 -51.19 34.55 6.12
C VAL A 57 -52.63 34.40 6.60
N SER A 58 -53.57 35.14 6.01
CA SER A 58 -54.98 35.15 6.45
C SER A 58 -55.70 33.84 6.12
N ALA A 59 -56.79 33.54 6.84
CA ALA A 59 -57.68 32.43 6.48
C ALA A 59 -58.23 32.51 5.03
N SER A 60 -58.46 33.72 4.50
CA SER A 60 -58.89 33.92 3.11
C SER A 60 -57.79 33.55 2.10
N ASP A 61 -56.54 33.94 2.38
CA ASP A 61 -55.39 33.55 1.56
C ASP A 61 -55.17 32.03 1.65
N TYR A 62 -55.30 31.44 2.84
CA TYR A 62 -55.20 30.00 3.06
C TYR A 62 -56.18 29.21 2.19
N HIS A 63 -57.48 29.53 2.22
CA HIS A 63 -58.49 28.87 1.38
C HIS A 63 -58.16 29.01 -0.12
N THR A 64 -57.69 30.18 -0.54
CA THR A 64 -57.25 30.44 -1.91
C THR A 64 -56.06 29.56 -2.31
N ILE A 65 -55.08 29.37 -1.41
CA ILE A 65 -53.92 28.49 -1.65
C ILE A 65 -54.36 27.03 -1.76
N VAL A 66 -55.25 26.57 -0.87
CA VAL A 66 -55.79 25.20 -0.89
C VAL A 66 -56.52 24.93 -2.22
N GLU A 67 -57.38 25.83 -2.67
CA GLU A 67 -58.09 25.72 -3.95
C GLU A 67 -57.12 25.61 -5.13
N ILE A 68 -56.14 26.51 -5.20
CA ILE A 68 -55.17 26.56 -6.30
C ILE A 68 -54.25 25.33 -6.30
N MET A 69 -53.82 24.87 -5.12
CA MET A 69 -52.90 23.73 -5.02
C MET A 69 -53.59 22.37 -5.20
N ASN A 70 -54.93 22.33 -5.10
CA ASN A 70 -55.75 21.17 -5.48
C ASN A 70 -56.31 21.24 -6.91
N SER A 71 -56.12 22.35 -7.63
CA SER A 71 -56.45 22.44 -9.07
C SER A 71 -55.46 21.65 -9.92
N ASP A 72 -55.95 20.96 -10.96
CA ASP A 72 -55.11 20.23 -11.92
C ASP A 72 -55.26 20.85 -13.33
N PRO A 73 -54.18 21.40 -13.94
CA PRO A 73 -52.86 21.62 -13.35
C PRO A 73 -52.84 22.80 -12.37
N ASN A 74 -51.98 22.73 -11.36
CA ASN A 74 -51.83 23.75 -10.31
C ASN A 74 -51.62 25.15 -10.90
N ARG A 75 -52.56 26.07 -10.67
CA ARG A 75 -52.52 27.45 -11.18
C ARG A 75 -51.61 28.37 -10.35
N ILE A 76 -50.34 28.02 -10.21
CA ILE A 76 -49.35 28.69 -9.31
C ILE A 76 -49.31 30.22 -9.49
N GLY A 77 -49.51 30.74 -10.71
CA GLY A 77 -49.54 32.18 -10.98
C GLY A 77 -50.73 32.95 -10.37
N HIS A 78 -51.75 32.24 -9.87
CA HIS A 78 -52.95 32.82 -9.24
C HIS A 78 -52.86 32.85 -7.70
N LEU A 79 -51.78 32.31 -7.10
CA LEU A 79 -51.61 32.32 -5.64
C LEU A 79 -51.71 33.76 -5.08
N PRO A 80 -52.17 33.94 -3.81
CA PRO A 80 -52.20 35.25 -3.16
C PRO A 80 -50.84 35.94 -3.18
N ASP A 81 -50.79 37.27 -3.28
CA ASP A 81 -49.54 38.05 -3.41
C ASP A 81 -48.53 37.87 -2.26
N SER A 82 -49.03 37.46 -1.10
CA SER A 82 -48.24 37.06 0.08
C SER A 82 -47.37 35.81 -0.21
N VAL A 83 -47.92 34.83 -0.94
CA VAL A 83 -47.31 33.51 -1.16
C VAL A 83 -46.78 33.34 -2.59
N ARG A 84 -47.38 33.99 -3.60
CA ARG A 84 -46.98 33.90 -5.00
C ARG A 84 -45.46 34.16 -5.21
N PRO A 85 -44.76 33.35 -6.03
CA PRO A 85 -43.42 33.70 -6.50
C PRO A 85 -43.45 35.05 -7.23
N ARG A 86 -42.54 35.97 -6.92
CA ARG A 86 -42.52 37.31 -7.54
C ARG A 86 -42.05 37.34 -9.00
N ASP A 87 -41.60 36.20 -9.52
CA ASP A 87 -41.12 36.02 -10.89
C ASP A 87 -41.52 34.61 -11.37
N ALA A 88 -41.58 34.41 -12.70
CA ALA A 88 -42.06 33.18 -13.30
C ALA A 88 -41.12 32.00 -13.04
N LEU A 89 -41.70 30.87 -12.60
CA LEU A 89 -40.97 29.62 -12.46
C LEU A 89 -40.88 28.93 -13.82
N GLY A 90 -39.66 28.80 -14.36
CA GLY A 90 -39.41 27.96 -15.54
C GLY A 90 -39.48 26.46 -15.20
N ASP A 91 -39.70 25.63 -16.22
CA ASP A 91 -40.02 24.18 -16.11
C ASP A 91 -39.10 23.35 -15.21
N GLN A 92 -37.86 23.80 -15.03
CA GLN A 92 -36.84 23.12 -14.23
C GLN A 92 -36.98 23.35 -12.72
N CYS A 93 -37.80 24.31 -12.28
CA CYS A 93 -38.02 24.68 -10.88
C CYS A 93 -39.48 24.45 -10.46
N LYS A 94 -39.70 23.73 -9.37
CA LYS A 94 -41.02 23.43 -8.82
C LYS A 94 -41.17 24.08 -7.43
N LEU A 95 -42.27 24.80 -7.22
CA LEU A 95 -42.70 25.28 -5.91
C LEU A 95 -43.51 24.18 -5.22
N GLN A 96 -43.13 23.85 -4.00
CA GLN A 96 -43.91 23.05 -3.05
C GLN A 96 -44.36 23.98 -1.92
N ILE A 97 -45.53 23.69 -1.33
CA ILE A 97 -46.13 24.53 -0.30
C ILE A 97 -46.41 23.70 0.94
N VAL A 98 -46.08 24.27 2.09
CA VAL A 98 -46.37 23.74 3.43
C VAL A 98 -47.07 24.84 4.22
N ILE A 99 -48.23 24.55 4.78
CA ILE A 99 -49.07 25.49 5.54
C ILE A 99 -49.23 24.96 6.96
N TRP A 100 -48.95 25.81 7.94
CA TRP A 100 -49.04 25.54 9.37
C TRP A 100 -50.04 26.51 10.04
N PRO A 101 -51.00 26.05 10.85
CA PRO A 101 -51.90 26.93 11.61
C PRO A 101 -51.19 27.54 12.83
N ASN A 102 -51.26 28.88 12.99
CA ASN A 102 -50.68 29.55 14.15
C ASN A 102 -51.58 29.38 15.39
N GLN A 103 -51.07 29.76 16.58
CA GLN A 103 -51.77 29.55 17.87
C GLN A 103 -53.12 30.29 17.99
N ASP A 104 -53.35 31.31 17.17
CA ASP A 104 -54.59 32.07 17.06
C ASP A 104 -55.64 31.41 16.16
N ASN A 105 -55.29 30.34 15.42
CA ASN A 105 -56.10 29.62 14.42
C ASN A 105 -56.64 30.43 13.23
N ASP A 106 -56.71 31.76 13.32
CA ASP A 106 -57.13 32.67 12.24
C ASP A 106 -55.99 33.04 11.29
N THR A 107 -54.72 32.78 11.67
CA THR A 107 -53.56 33.01 10.81
C THR A 107 -52.70 31.77 10.60
N TYR A 108 -51.98 31.77 9.47
CA TYR A 108 -51.18 30.64 9.01
C TYR A 108 -49.73 31.07 8.72
N THR A 109 -48.80 30.14 8.93
CA THR A 109 -47.42 30.26 8.45
C THR A 109 -47.26 29.38 7.21
N VAL A 110 -46.81 29.95 6.10
CA VAL A 110 -46.64 29.26 4.82
C VAL A 110 -45.16 29.18 4.46
N MET A 111 -44.60 27.97 4.45
CA MET A 111 -43.27 27.71 3.92
C MET A 111 -43.35 27.35 2.43
N LYS A 112 -42.65 28.14 1.62
CA LYS A 112 -42.43 27.94 0.19
C LYS A 112 -41.13 27.16 0.01
N PHE A 113 -41.20 25.96 -0.55
CA PHE A 113 -40.04 25.10 -0.78
C PHE A 113 -39.82 24.93 -2.28
N PHE A 114 -38.80 25.60 -2.80
CA PHE A 114 -38.40 25.51 -4.19
C PHE A 114 -37.41 24.36 -4.37
N HIS A 115 -37.67 23.48 -5.33
CA HIS A 115 -36.73 22.43 -5.76
C HIS A 115 -36.50 22.55 -7.27
N SER A 116 -35.23 22.61 -7.68
CA SER A 116 -34.84 22.79 -9.08
C SER A 116 -33.88 21.71 -9.56
N LYS A 117 -34.14 21.19 -10.77
CA LYS A 117 -33.26 20.24 -11.47
C LYS A 117 -31.89 20.88 -11.79
N VAL A 118 -31.86 22.20 -11.99
CA VAL A 118 -30.64 22.99 -12.28
C VAL A 118 -30.29 23.96 -11.13
N PRO A 119 -29.00 24.22 -10.82
CA PRO A 119 -28.64 25.15 -9.75
C PRO A 119 -29.06 26.62 -10.03
N VAL A 120 -29.94 27.16 -9.20
CA VAL A 120 -30.50 28.52 -9.29
C VAL A 120 -29.55 29.53 -8.62
N PRO A 121 -29.09 30.60 -9.30
CA PRO A 121 -28.26 31.64 -8.69
C PRO A 121 -28.98 32.41 -7.57
N LEU A 122 -28.24 32.84 -6.53
CA LEU A 122 -28.79 33.59 -5.38
C LEU A 122 -29.67 34.79 -5.78
N GLY A 123 -29.30 35.54 -6.82
CA GLY A 123 -30.09 36.69 -7.29
C GLY A 123 -31.51 36.30 -7.75
N LEU A 124 -31.64 35.17 -8.45
CA LEU A 124 -32.92 34.66 -8.92
C LEU A 124 -33.72 34.00 -7.79
N ALA A 125 -33.04 33.27 -6.88
CA ALA A 125 -33.68 32.78 -5.65
C ALA A 125 -34.25 33.92 -4.80
N LYS A 126 -33.53 35.03 -4.67
CA LYS A 126 -33.99 36.26 -4.01
C LYS A 126 -35.18 36.90 -4.70
N ALA A 127 -35.25 36.89 -6.04
CA ALA A 127 -36.44 37.33 -6.77
C ALA A 127 -37.66 36.50 -6.37
N PHE A 128 -37.60 35.17 -6.49
CA PHE A 128 -38.71 34.28 -6.11
C PHE A 128 -39.12 34.42 -4.63
N CYS A 129 -38.17 34.73 -3.75
CA CYS A 129 -38.35 34.75 -2.30
C CYS A 129 -38.51 36.14 -1.68
N ALA A 130 -38.81 37.19 -2.45
CA ALA A 130 -38.95 38.56 -1.92
C ALA A 130 -37.74 39.03 -1.08
N GLN A 131 -36.52 38.69 -1.54
CA GLN A 131 -35.22 38.90 -0.89
C GLN A 131 -34.90 38.00 0.34
N GLU A 132 -35.89 37.34 0.95
CA GLU A 132 -35.72 36.48 2.13
C GLU A 132 -35.53 35.00 1.76
N VAL A 133 -34.28 34.60 1.48
CA VAL A 133 -33.93 33.23 1.09
C VAL A 133 -33.32 32.47 2.28
N LYS A 134 -33.95 31.37 2.69
CA LYS A 134 -33.39 30.36 3.59
C LYS A 134 -32.90 29.13 2.82
N VAL A 135 -31.93 28.41 3.40
CA VAL A 135 -31.28 27.21 2.84
C VAL A 135 -31.04 26.19 3.94
N LEU A 136 -30.81 24.92 3.57
CA LEU A 136 -30.43 23.88 4.53
C LEU A 136 -29.07 24.19 5.19
N ASN A 137 -28.98 23.99 6.50
CA ASN A 137 -27.77 24.21 7.27
C ASN A 137 -26.78 23.05 7.12
N TYR A 138 -26.04 23.03 6.01
CA TYR A 138 -25.02 22.02 5.72
C TYR A 138 -23.85 21.99 6.72
N ALA A 139 -23.72 22.96 7.64
CA ALA A 139 -22.73 22.89 8.72
C ALA A 139 -23.10 21.86 9.82
N VAL A 140 -24.32 21.33 9.82
CA VAL A 140 -24.81 20.32 10.79
C VAL A 140 -24.49 18.88 10.33
N SER A 141 -24.07 18.67 9.08
CA SER A 141 -23.75 17.34 8.54
C SER A 141 -22.90 17.43 7.27
N ASP A 142 -21.72 16.80 7.30
CA ASP A 142 -20.85 16.64 6.12
C ASP A 142 -21.51 15.86 4.97
N ASN A 143 -22.56 15.09 5.27
CA ASN A 143 -23.35 14.37 4.28
C ASN A 143 -24.62 15.16 3.91
N SER A 144 -24.62 15.73 2.71
CA SER A 144 -25.70 16.56 2.17
C SER A 144 -26.98 15.79 1.81
N ASP A 145 -26.88 14.52 1.41
CA ASP A 145 -28.03 13.67 1.10
C ASP A 145 -28.76 13.21 2.39
N LEU A 146 -28.00 12.84 3.43
CA LEU A 146 -28.58 12.55 4.75
C LEU A 146 -29.26 13.78 5.36
N LEU A 147 -28.67 14.97 5.24
CA LEU A 147 -29.32 16.20 5.71
C LEU A 147 -30.64 16.49 4.98
N LYS A 148 -30.69 16.29 3.65
CA LYS A 148 -31.93 16.46 2.87
C LYS A 148 -33.01 15.45 3.30
N LYS A 149 -32.63 14.20 3.55
CA LYS A 149 -33.55 13.18 4.08
C LYS A 149 -34.04 13.49 5.48
N ALA A 150 -33.16 14.00 6.36
CA ALA A 150 -33.52 14.38 7.71
C ALA A 150 -34.46 15.59 7.72
N PHE A 151 -34.24 16.57 6.85
CA PHE A 151 -35.20 17.65 6.59
C PHE A 151 -36.57 17.10 6.17
N LEU A 152 -36.65 16.18 5.21
CA LEU A 152 -37.93 15.57 4.77
C LEU A 152 -38.57 14.68 5.84
N TYR A 153 -37.77 14.05 6.71
CA TYR A 153 -38.24 13.28 7.86
C TYR A 153 -38.90 14.16 8.92
N LEU A 154 -38.27 15.29 9.25
CA LEU A 154 -38.83 16.30 10.16
C LEU A 154 -40.07 16.92 9.54
N LEU A 155 -40.02 17.25 8.25
CA LEU A 155 -41.15 17.83 7.52
C LEU A 155 -42.37 16.89 7.50
N SER A 156 -42.19 15.58 7.35
CA SER A 156 -43.32 14.63 7.42
C SER A 156 -43.94 14.45 8.83
N ARG A 157 -43.51 15.24 9.83
CA ARG A 157 -44.01 15.29 11.22
C ARG A 157 -44.47 16.68 11.66
N ILE A 158 -44.55 17.62 10.74
CA ILE A 158 -44.97 19.00 10.96
C ILE A 158 -46.48 19.07 10.68
N PRO A 159 -47.37 19.28 11.69
CA PRO A 159 -48.81 19.39 11.45
C PRO A 159 -49.17 20.53 10.51
N GLY A 160 -50.26 20.33 9.77
CA GLY A 160 -50.69 21.23 8.70
C GLY A 160 -50.94 20.53 7.37
N GLU A 161 -50.89 21.32 6.29
CA GLU A 161 -51.20 20.85 4.93
C GLU A 161 -50.02 21.07 3.98
N MET A 162 -49.72 20.06 3.17
CA MET A 162 -48.54 20.04 2.31
C MET A 162 -48.88 19.60 0.89
N TRP A 163 -48.27 20.26 -0.09
CA TRP A 163 -48.27 19.88 -1.50
C TRP A 163 -46.83 19.72 -1.95
N MET A 164 -46.38 18.47 -2.04
CA MET A 164 -44.98 18.09 -2.20
C MET A 164 -44.75 17.32 -3.50
N THR A 165 -43.65 17.60 -4.20
CA THR A 165 -43.20 16.84 -5.38
C THR A 165 -42.07 15.87 -5.02
N GLN A 166 -41.75 15.74 -3.74
CA GLN A 166 -40.83 14.73 -3.22
C GLN A 166 -41.28 14.27 -1.82
N ALA A 167 -41.14 12.98 -1.53
CA ALA A 167 -41.43 12.41 -0.22
C ALA A 167 -40.33 11.45 0.21
N LEU A 168 -40.27 11.19 1.52
CA LEU A 168 -39.36 10.22 2.10
C LEU A 168 -40.04 8.85 2.12
N VAL A 169 -39.45 7.87 1.43
CA VAL A 169 -39.98 6.51 1.32
C VAL A 169 -39.05 5.54 2.07
N GLN A 170 -39.64 4.65 2.86
CA GLN A 170 -38.88 3.55 3.48
C GLN A 170 -38.36 2.62 2.40
N LYS A 171 -37.09 2.20 2.52
CA LYS A 171 -36.57 1.12 1.69
C LYS A 171 -37.37 -0.14 2.03
N SER A 172 -38.23 -0.61 1.12
CA SER A 172 -38.93 -1.87 1.32
C SER A 172 -37.90 -2.99 1.39
N ILE A 173 -37.74 -3.60 2.56
CA ILE A 173 -36.93 -4.80 2.75
C ILE A 173 -37.74 -5.99 2.19
N THR A 174 -37.88 -6.03 0.88
CA THR A 174 -38.45 -7.19 0.18
C THR A 174 -37.43 -8.31 0.22
N ASN A 175 -37.81 -9.40 0.88
CA ASN A 175 -37.05 -10.65 1.05
C ASN A 175 -35.88 -10.62 2.06
N VAL A 176 -36.20 -10.30 3.32
CA VAL A 176 -35.61 -11.04 4.45
C VAL A 176 -36.75 -11.75 5.16
N LYS A 177 -36.62 -13.07 5.36
CA LYS A 177 -37.60 -13.83 6.16
C LYS A 177 -37.52 -13.33 7.60
N THR A 178 -38.68 -13.01 8.18
CA THR A 178 -38.81 -12.75 9.61
C THR A 178 -38.42 -13.99 10.40
N ASN A 179 -37.22 -13.99 10.98
CA ASN A 179 -37.03 -14.59 12.29
C ASN A 179 -37.28 -13.50 13.33
N SER A 180 -37.79 -13.90 14.49
CA SER A 180 -37.99 -13.01 15.64
C SER A 180 -36.66 -12.46 16.15
N ASP A 181 -36.74 -11.26 16.73
CA ASP A 181 -35.67 -10.44 17.30
C ASP A 181 -34.79 -9.69 16.28
N GLY A 182 -34.75 -8.37 16.46
CA GLY A 182 -34.33 -7.40 15.44
C GLY A 182 -32.84 -7.06 15.46
N GLU A 183 -32.41 -6.42 14.38
CA GLU A 183 -31.03 -6.03 14.09
C GLU A 183 -30.02 -7.19 13.99
N MET A 184 -29.94 -7.80 12.80
CA MET A 184 -28.67 -8.37 12.33
C MET A 184 -27.65 -7.24 12.13
N LYS A 185 -27.04 -6.82 13.24
CA LYS A 185 -25.69 -6.25 13.22
C LYS A 185 -24.79 -7.34 12.64
N TRP A 186 -24.13 -7.06 11.51
CA TRP A 186 -23.14 -7.98 10.96
C TRP A 186 -21.94 -8.00 11.90
N ASP A 187 -21.94 -8.99 12.79
CA ASP A 187 -20.99 -9.18 13.88
C ASP A 187 -20.49 -10.64 13.88
N PRO A 188 -19.90 -11.12 12.76
CA PRO A 188 -19.40 -12.49 12.66
C PRO A 188 -18.22 -12.71 13.61
N SER A 189 -18.11 -13.92 14.14
CA SER A 189 -16.96 -14.37 14.93
C SER A 189 -15.65 -14.29 14.13
N PRO A 190 -14.49 -14.19 14.80
CA PRO A 190 -13.18 -14.25 14.12
C PRO A 190 -13.01 -15.52 13.28
N GLU A 191 -13.60 -16.63 13.69
CA GLU A 191 -13.56 -17.93 13.00
C GLU A 191 -14.39 -17.90 11.71
N GLU A 192 -15.62 -17.38 11.76
CA GLU A 192 -16.44 -17.14 10.57
C GLU A 192 -15.78 -16.15 9.61
N LEU A 193 -15.16 -15.08 10.11
CA LEU A 193 -14.40 -14.13 9.29
C LEU A 193 -13.24 -14.80 8.55
N ARG A 194 -12.46 -15.65 9.23
CA ARG A 194 -11.35 -16.40 8.59
C ARG A 194 -11.88 -17.35 7.53
N ALA A 195 -12.87 -18.18 7.86
CA ALA A 195 -13.47 -19.14 6.94
C ALA A 195 -14.12 -18.45 5.71
N GLY A 196 -14.80 -17.33 5.92
CA GLY A 196 -15.40 -16.55 4.84
C GLY A 196 -14.38 -15.88 3.91
N ILE A 197 -13.29 -15.32 4.46
CA ILE A 197 -12.20 -14.77 3.66
C ILE A 197 -11.44 -15.88 2.92
N GLU A 198 -11.19 -17.03 3.54
CA GLU A 198 -10.60 -18.20 2.89
C GLU A 198 -11.48 -18.70 1.73
N HIS A 199 -12.80 -18.80 1.94
CA HIS A 199 -13.75 -19.16 0.89
C HIS A 199 -13.73 -18.17 -0.29
N ILE A 200 -13.67 -16.87 -0.01
CA ILE A 200 -13.52 -15.82 -1.04
C ILE A 200 -12.17 -15.94 -1.76
N ASN A 201 -11.08 -16.26 -1.05
CA ASN A 201 -9.73 -16.41 -1.62
C ASN A 201 -9.56 -17.67 -2.46
N ASN A 202 -10.34 -18.72 -2.19
CA ASN A 202 -10.30 -19.97 -2.94
C ASN A 202 -11.28 -19.94 -4.13
N HIS A 203 -12.54 -19.57 -3.90
CA HIS A 203 -13.64 -19.88 -4.85
C HIS A 203 -14.18 -18.71 -5.67
N ALA A 204 -13.97 -17.45 -5.26
CA ALA A 204 -14.45 -16.30 -6.05
C ALA A 204 -13.77 -16.21 -7.44
N PRO A 205 -14.45 -15.71 -8.49
CA PRO A 205 -13.81 -15.33 -9.74
C PRO A 205 -12.78 -14.22 -9.52
N LEU A 206 -11.64 -14.29 -10.20
CA LEU A 206 -10.55 -13.31 -10.08
C LEU A 206 -10.83 -11.97 -10.75
N ALA A 207 -11.77 -11.93 -11.70
CA ALA A 207 -12.18 -10.73 -12.39
C ALA A 207 -13.71 -10.66 -12.48
N ASN A 208 -14.27 -9.45 -12.46
CA ASN A 208 -15.70 -9.24 -12.69
C ASN A 208 -16.06 -9.13 -14.18
N ALA A 209 -15.33 -9.83 -15.05
CA ALA A 209 -15.67 -9.93 -16.47
C ALA A 209 -17.09 -10.51 -16.61
N LYS A 210 -17.92 -9.92 -17.48
CA LYS A 210 -19.32 -10.33 -17.69
C LYS A 210 -20.18 -10.42 -16.40
N ASN A 211 -19.78 -9.72 -15.33
CA ASN A 211 -20.38 -9.79 -14.00
C ASN A 211 -20.20 -11.13 -13.25
N GLU A 212 -19.23 -11.97 -13.63
CA GLU A 212 -19.01 -13.30 -13.04
C GLU A 212 -18.75 -13.22 -11.52
N GLN A 213 -17.88 -12.31 -11.07
CA GLN A 213 -17.57 -12.12 -9.65
C GLN A 213 -18.76 -11.55 -8.86
N PHE A 214 -19.54 -10.65 -9.46
CA PHE A 214 -20.76 -10.09 -8.88
C PHE A 214 -21.86 -11.16 -8.74
N LEU A 215 -22.07 -11.98 -9.77
CA LEU A 215 -23.01 -13.10 -9.73
C LEU A 215 -22.59 -14.14 -8.68
N TRP A 216 -21.31 -14.54 -8.65
CA TRP A 216 -20.78 -15.44 -7.63
C TRP A 216 -21.03 -14.91 -6.22
N SER A 217 -20.78 -13.61 -5.99
CA SER A 217 -21.02 -12.96 -4.70
C SER A 217 -22.50 -13.01 -4.32
N LEU A 218 -23.41 -12.71 -5.26
CA LEU A 218 -24.86 -12.74 -5.05
C LEU A 218 -25.43 -14.15 -4.81
N LEU A 219 -24.76 -15.19 -5.27
CA LEU A 219 -25.13 -16.59 -5.01
C LEU A 219 -24.64 -17.00 -3.62
N ASN A 220 -23.35 -16.80 -3.32
CA ASN A 220 -22.73 -17.29 -2.09
C ASN A 220 -23.26 -16.59 -0.83
N ILE A 221 -23.63 -15.30 -0.87
CA ILE A 221 -24.25 -14.64 0.30
C ILE A 221 -25.69 -15.14 0.60
N ARG A 222 -26.28 -15.95 -0.27
CA ARG A 222 -27.64 -16.52 -0.12
C ARG A 222 -27.64 -18.04 0.04
N ASP A 223 -26.54 -18.69 -0.32
CA ASP A 223 -26.35 -20.12 -0.18
C ASP A 223 -26.03 -20.45 1.27
N LYS A 224 -26.86 -21.29 1.89
CA LYS A 224 -26.76 -21.64 3.31
C LYS A 224 -25.52 -22.47 3.63
N ASP A 225 -25.00 -23.17 2.65
CA ASP A 225 -23.82 -24.02 2.80
C ASP A 225 -22.52 -23.22 2.55
N SER A 226 -22.64 -21.93 2.21
CA SER A 226 -21.51 -21.03 2.00
C SER A 226 -21.03 -20.38 3.31
N PRO A 227 -19.71 -20.37 3.61
CA PRO A 227 -19.14 -19.66 4.75
C PRO A 227 -19.39 -18.14 4.79
N ILE A 228 -19.88 -17.56 3.69
CA ILE A 228 -20.24 -16.13 3.59
C ILE A 228 -21.76 -15.90 3.49
N CYS A 229 -22.59 -16.90 3.83
CA CYS A 229 -24.04 -16.75 3.90
C CYS A 229 -24.42 -15.56 4.80
N GLY A 230 -25.31 -14.69 4.33
CA GLY A 230 -25.75 -13.50 5.07
C GLY A 230 -24.73 -12.35 5.16
N TRP A 231 -23.51 -12.49 4.62
CA TRP A 231 -22.53 -11.39 4.63
C TRP A 231 -23.01 -10.21 3.77
N PRO A 232 -22.79 -8.95 4.20
CA PRO A 232 -23.12 -7.79 3.40
C PRO A 232 -22.37 -7.78 2.06
N LEU A 233 -23.11 -7.61 0.96
CA LEU A 233 -22.55 -7.63 -0.40
C LEU A 233 -21.41 -6.61 -0.61
N HIS A 234 -21.40 -5.50 0.12
CA HIS A 234 -20.32 -4.51 0.03
C HIS A 234 -19.02 -4.98 0.71
N ILE A 235 -19.10 -5.82 1.74
CA ILE A 235 -17.92 -6.47 2.37
C ILE A 235 -17.38 -7.53 1.43
N VAL A 236 -18.23 -8.42 0.91
CA VAL A 236 -17.84 -9.46 -0.05
C VAL A 236 -17.26 -8.82 -1.32
N GLY A 237 -17.89 -7.77 -1.86
CA GLY A 237 -17.36 -7.01 -2.99
C GLY A 237 -16.00 -6.36 -2.72
N LYS A 238 -15.75 -5.86 -1.51
CA LYS A 238 -14.45 -5.33 -1.10
C LYS A 238 -13.40 -6.45 -0.99
N ALA A 239 -13.73 -7.60 -0.42
CA ALA A 239 -12.82 -8.75 -0.32
C ALA A 239 -12.49 -9.33 -1.70
N CYS A 240 -13.50 -9.52 -2.57
CA CYS A 240 -13.35 -9.89 -3.97
C CYS A 240 -12.48 -8.89 -4.76
N GLY A 241 -12.66 -7.58 -4.51
CA GLY A 241 -11.83 -6.53 -5.09
C GLY A 241 -10.38 -6.58 -4.62
N ASN A 242 -10.15 -6.82 -3.32
CA ASN A 242 -8.82 -7.00 -2.75
C ASN A 242 -8.11 -8.25 -3.32
N ARG A 243 -8.84 -9.37 -3.52
CA ARG A 243 -8.30 -10.56 -4.19
C ARG A 243 -7.89 -10.25 -5.64
N ALA A 244 -8.76 -9.56 -6.38
CA ALA A 244 -8.49 -9.19 -7.77
C ALA A 244 -7.28 -8.25 -7.90
N THR A 245 -7.11 -7.28 -6.99
CA THR A 245 -5.95 -6.37 -6.99
C THR A 245 -4.67 -7.05 -6.50
N GLY A 246 -4.75 -7.98 -5.53
CA GLY A 246 -3.63 -8.82 -5.11
C GLY A 246 -3.03 -9.60 -6.29
N ASN A 247 -3.86 -10.19 -7.13
CA ASN A 247 -3.42 -10.90 -8.34
C ASN A 247 -2.78 -10.01 -9.44
N SER A 248 -2.75 -8.68 -9.27
CA SER A 248 -1.99 -7.77 -10.15
C SER A 248 -0.53 -7.59 -9.74
N GLN A 249 -0.10 -8.24 -8.65
CA GLN A 249 1.17 -8.03 -7.98
C GLN A 249 2.06 -9.26 -8.01
N SER A 250 3.36 -9.06 -7.77
CA SER A 250 4.28 -10.16 -7.51
C SER A 250 4.05 -10.71 -6.11
N GLU A 251 3.54 -11.94 -6.03
CA GLU A 251 3.55 -12.72 -4.78
C GLU A 251 4.98 -13.20 -4.47
N PRO A 252 5.35 -13.39 -3.20
CA PRO A 252 6.60 -14.04 -2.84
C PRO A 252 6.62 -15.53 -3.21
N GLU A 253 7.70 -15.97 -3.83
CA GLU A 253 8.02 -17.39 -4.03
C GLU A 253 8.98 -17.86 -2.94
N TYR A 254 8.54 -18.80 -2.09
CA TYR A 254 9.32 -19.33 -0.95
C TYR A 254 10.15 -20.58 -1.28
N PHE A 255 10.14 -21.02 -2.55
CA PHE A 255 10.90 -22.17 -3.01
C PHE A 255 11.71 -21.81 -4.27
N PHE A 256 12.98 -22.20 -4.25
CA PHE A 256 13.82 -22.26 -5.44
C PHE A 256 14.71 -23.51 -5.34
N PRO A 257 14.86 -24.31 -6.40
CA PRO A 257 15.48 -25.64 -6.32
C PRO A 257 17.01 -25.62 -6.41
N LEU A 258 17.64 -24.45 -6.58
CA LEU A 258 19.09 -24.31 -6.77
C LEU A 258 19.71 -23.41 -5.67
N LEU A 259 20.99 -23.65 -5.39
CA LEU A 259 21.82 -22.99 -4.37
C LEU A 259 23.13 -22.45 -4.97
N LEU A 260 23.96 -21.72 -4.20
CA LEU A 260 25.21 -21.11 -4.68
C LEU A 260 26.15 -22.10 -5.36
N ARG A 261 26.17 -23.36 -4.89
CA ARG A 261 26.97 -24.47 -5.45
C ARG A 261 26.52 -24.93 -6.85
N ASP A 262 25.28 -24.61 -7.23
CA ASP A 262 24.69 -24.97 -8.53
C ASP A 262 25.06 -23.93 -9.60
N LEU A 263 25.74 -22.84 -9.20
CA LEU A 263 26.37 -21.89 -10.12
C LEU A 263 27.64 -22.48 -10.72
N ASN A 264 28.00 -22.07 -11.94
CA ASN A 264 29.28 -22.34 -12.57
C ASN A 264 30.42 -22.13 -11.55
N SER A 265 31.34 -23.09 -11.44
CA SER A 265 32.35 -23.12 -10.38
C SER A 265 33.27 -21.89 -10.39
N GLU A 266 33.57 -21.32 -11.56
CA GLU A 266 34.34 -20.08 -11.64
C GLU A 266 33.51 -18.85 -11.24
N PHE A 267 32.22 -18.82 -11.59
CA PHE A 267 31.30 -17.79 -11.11
C PHE A 267 31.16 -17.82 -9.58
N GLN A 268 31.02 -19.02 -9.01
CA GLN A 268 30.98 -19.23 -7.55
C GLN A 268 32.32 -18.88 -6.86
N ARG A 269 33.46 -19.14 -7.51
CA ARG A 269 34.80 -18.86 -6.96
C ARG A 269 35.20 -17.38 -7.07
N THR A 270 34.73 -16.67 -8.09
CA THR A 270 35.22 -15.32 -8.42
C THR A 270 34.18 -14.22 -8.24
N VAL A 271 32.97 -14.37 -8.81
CA VAL A 271 31.94 -13.31 -8.82
C VAL A 271 31.19 -13.28 -7.49
N VAL A 272 30.79 -14.45 -7.00
CA VAL A 272 30.00 -14.60 -5.76
C VAL A 272 30.67 -13.95 -4.53
N PRO A 273 31.97 -14.16 -4.23
CA PRO A 273 32.64 -13.52 -3.09
C PRO A 273 32.80 -12.01 -3.23
N MET A 274 32.83 -11.48 -4.45
CA MET A 274 32.88 -10.03 -4.70
C MET A 274 31.51 -9.37 -4.55
N ILE A 275 30.44 -10.08 -4.92
CA ILE A 275 29.09 -9.51 -5.04
C ILE A 275 28.26 -9.66 -3.77
N LEU A 276 28.22 -10.86 -3.16
CA LEU A 276 27.42 -11.14 -1.96
C LEU A 276 27.62 -10.10 -0.85
N PRO A 277 28.86 -9.68 -0.48
CA PRO A 277 29.08 -8.66 0.54
C PRO A 277 28.46 -7.30 0.24
N THR A 278 28.23 -6.97 -1.04
CA THR A 278 27.63 -5.69 -1.42
C THR A 278 26.10 -5.67 -1.31
N LEU A 279 25.43 -6.84 -1.35
CA LEU A 279 23.97 -6.93 -1.46
C LEU A 279 23.19 -6.48 -0.21
N LEU A 280 23.87 -6.29 0.94
CA LEU A 280 23.27 -5.74 2.16
C LEU A 280 23.17 -4.20 2.16
N SER A 281 23.96 -3.52 1.33
CA SER A 281 24.08 -2.04 1.33
C SER A 281 23.86 -1.42 -0.04
N PHE A 282 24.01 -2.20 -1.10
CA PHE A 282 23.95 -1.76 -2.49
C PHE A 282 23.04 -2.69 -3.30
N GLY A 283 22.34 -2.13 -4.29
CA GLY A 283 21.63 -2.91 -5.29
C GLY A 283 22.60 -3.67 -6.20
N LEU A 284 22.04 -4.54 -7.05
CA LEU A 284 22.79 -5.25 -8.09
C LEU A 284 22.16 -5.00 -9.45
N ILE A 285 22.98 -4.67 -10.45
CA ILE A 285 22.58 -4.66 -11.86
C ILE A 285 23.28 -5.84 -12.56
N ILE A 286 22.54 -6.71 -13.23
CA ILE A 286 23.09 -7.77 -14.08
C ILE A 286 22.62 -7.58 -15.52
N LEU A 287 23.59 -7.30 -16.40
CA LEU A 287 23.40 -7.14 -17.84
C LEU A 287 24.00 -8.32 -18.61
N GLY A 288 23.67 -8.45 -19.89
CA GLY A 288 24.29 -9.42 -20.79
C GLY A 288 23.28 -10.14 -21.69
N LYS A 289 23.75 -11.09 -22.50
CA LYS A 289 22.89 -11.85 -23.45
C LYS A 289 21.78 -12.67 -22.75
N PRO A 290 20.64 -12.95 -23.41
CA PRO A 290 19.66 -13.92 -22.92
C PRO A 290 20.26 -15.33 -22.87
N GLY A 291 19.68 -16.21 -22.05
CA GLY A 291 20.07 -17.63 -21.95
C GLY A 291 21.28 -17.95 -21.07
N ILE A 292 22.12 -16.96 -20.70
CA ILE A 292 23.35 -17.17 -19.90
C ILE A 292 23.12 -17.52 -18.41
N GLY A 293 21.86 -17.53 -17.93
CA GLY A 293 21.55 -17.88 -16.53
C GLY A 293 21.47 -16.70 -15.55
N LYS A 294 21.39 -15.44 -16.02
CA LYS A 294 21.27 -14.24 -15.15
C LYS A 294 20.19 -14.35 -14.07
N THR A 295 18.94 -14.65 -14.47
CA THR A 295 17.78 -14.69 -13.57
C THR A 295 17.91 -15.77 -12.48
N PRO A 296 18.19 -17.06 -12.79
CA PRO A 296 18.40 -18.06 -11.74
C PRO A 296 19.62 -17.74 -10.86
N ALA A 297 20.72 -17.22 -11.42
CA ALA A 297 21.88 -16.82 -10.61
C ALA A 297 21.57 -15.67 -9.64
N ALA A 298 20.76 -14.70 -10.06
CA ALA A 298 20.29 -13.63 -9.19
C ALA A 298 19.41 -14.17 -8.05
N ILE A 299 18.45 -15.05 -8.36
CA ILE A 299 17.58 -15.68 -7.34
C ILE A 299 18.42 -16.45 -6.32
N ILE A 300 19.38 -17.26 -6.78
CA ILE A 300 20.31 -18.01 -5.92
C ILE A 300 21.05 -17.07 -4.96
N MET A 301 21.70 -16.02 -5.49
CA MET A 301 22.48 -15.08 -4.66
C MET A 301 21.62 -14.35 -3.63
N VAL A 302 20.42 -13.87 -3.99
CA VAL A 302 19.58 -13.15 -3.04
C VAL A 302 18.91 -14.06 -2.02
N MET A 303 18.54 -15.29 -2.40
CA MET A 303 18.03 -16.30 -1.47
C MET A 303 19.06 -16.70 -0.42
N ALA A 304 20.33 -16.84 -0.81
CA ALA A 304 21.43 -17.12 0.11
C ALA A 304 21.62 -15.99 1.15
N VAL A 305 21.53 -14.73 0.74
CA VAL A 305 21.53 -13.58 1.67
C VAL A 305 20.27 -13.53 2.55
N ALA A 306 19.10 -13.87 2.01
CA ALA A 306 17.86 -13.91 2.79
C ALA A 306 17.90 -14.98 3.90
N ARG A 307 18.48 -16.16 3.63
CA ARG A 307 18.73 -17.21 4.65
C ARG A 307 19.63 -16.70 5.77
N TYR A 308 20.79 -16.13 5.40
CA TYR A 308 21.70 -15.52 6.35
C TYR A 308 21.00 -14.46 7.21
N LEU A 309 20.21 -13.57 6.62
CA LEU A 309 19.53 -12.49 7.33
C LEU A 309 18.46 -13.00 8.32
N ILE A 310 17.77 -14.10 8.02
CA ILE A 310 16.85 -14.74 8.96
C ILE A 310 17.61 -15.25 10.18
N GLN A 311 18.71 -15.98 9.97
CA GLN A 311 19.54 -16.53 11.05
C GLN A 311 20.22 -15.43 11.88
N ALA A 312 20.94 -14.51 11.23
CA ALA A 312 21.71 -13.45 11.88
C ALA A 312 20.85 -12.44 12.65
N ARG A 313 19.52 -12.40 12.41
CA ARG A 313 18.58 -11.52 13.10
C ARG A 313 17.58 -12.26 14.00
N ASN A 314 17.72 -13.57 14.17
CA ASN A 314 16.80 -14.42 14.94
C ASN A 314 15.34 -14.22 14.51
N MET A 315 15.08 -14.26 13.21
CA MET A 315 13.73 -14.07 12.65
C MET A 315 12.94 -15.38 12.70
N ASP A 316 12.60 -15.82 13.91
CA ASP A 316 11.87 -17.06 14.16
C ASP A 316 10.53 -17.09 13.40
N GLY A 317 10.23 -18.22 12.75
CA GLY A 317 9.01 -18.42 11.96
C GLY A 317 9.00 -17.79 10.56
N TYR A 318 10.04 -17.03 10.17
CA TYR A 318 10.17 -16.49 8.82
C TYR A 318 10.88 -17.47 7.86
N PHE A 319 10.46 -17.47 6.59
CA PHE A 319 11.03 -18.31 5.55
C PHE A 319 11.61 -17.44 4.42
N PRO A 320 12.81 -17.75 3.88
CA PRO A 320 13.38 -16.98 2.79
C PRO A 320 12.50 -17.12 1.56
N GLY A 321 12.16 -16.00 0.94
CA GLY A 321 11.43 -15.96 -0.33
C GLY A 321 12.02 -14.91 -1.25
N TRP A 322 11.45 -14.75 -2.44
CA TRP A 322 11.82 -13.68 -3.37
C TRP A 322 10.61 -13.25 -4.18
N ARG A 323 10.62 -12.01 -4.67
CA ARG A 323 9.58 -11.46 -5.55
C ARG A 323 10.20 -11.01 -6.87
N ARG A 324 9.48 -11.19 -7.96
CA ARG A 324 9.90 -10.72 -9.28
C ARG A 324 8.78 -10.00 -10.01
N SER A 325 9.13 -8.90 -10.68
CA SER A 325 8.23 -8.15 -11.57
C SER A 325 9.00 -7.58 -12.76
N LYS A 326 8.29 -7.32 -13.87
CA LYS A 326 8.79 -6.53 -15.00
C LYS A 326 8.61 -5.02 -14.80
N GLN A 327 7.78 -4.60 -13.83
CA GLN A 327 7.48 -3.20 -13.52
C GLN A 327 7.51 -2.96 -12.01
N ILE A 328 7.95 -1.77 -11.59
CA ILE A 328 7.99 -1.38 -10.17
C ILE A 328 6.57 -1.43 -9.54
N ASP A 329 5.54 -1.14 -10.33
CA ASP A 329 4.12 -1.34 -10.01
C ASP A 329 3.75 -2.73 -9.45
N GLY A 330 4.51 -3.78 -9.79
CA GLY A 330 4.28 -5.14 -9.32
C GLY A 330 4.83 -5.41 -7.91
N PHE A 331 5.48 -4.42 -7.28
CA PHE A 331 5.95 -4.48 -5.90
C PHE A 331 5.09 -3.70 -4.91
N ARG A 332 4.05 -2.98 -5.37
CA ARG A 332 3.17 -2.15 -4.52
C ARG A 332 2.23 -3.01 -3.65
N GLU A 333 1.40 -2.35 -2.85
CA GLU A 333 0.51 -2.88 -1.80
C GLU A 333 1.18 -3.61 -0.62
N ARG A 334 2.16 -4.51 -0.85
CA ARG A 334 2.97 -5.09 0.24
C ARG A 334 4.21 -4.23 0.51
N PRO A 335 4.51 -3.88 1.77
CA PRO A 335 5.79 -3.27 2.11
C PRO A 335 6.94 -4.25 1.83
N GLY A 336 8.14 -3.73 1.57
CA GLY A 336 9.34 -4.54 1.45
C GLY A 336 9.62 -5.32 2.73
N GLU A 337 10.06 -6.55 2.59
CA GLU A 337 10.42 -7.44 3.69
C GLU A 337 11.86 -7.90 3.48
N ILE A 338 12.68 -7.80 4.53
CA ILE A 338 14.14 -7.97 4.38
C ILE A 338 14.53 -9.38 3.91
N HIS A 339 13.76 -10.39 4.32
CA HIS A 339 13.92 -11.79 3.96
C HIS A 339 13.22 -12.16 2.63
N ILE A 340 12.64 -11.16 1.94
CA ILE A 340 12.03 -11.29 0.61
C ILE A 340 12.66 -10.27 -0.36
N PRO A 341 13.84 -10.57 -0.92
CA PRO A 341 14.44 -9.77 -1.98
C PRO A 341 13.52 -9.54 -3.19
N VAL A 342 13.77 -8.44 -3.90
CA VAL A 342 13.00 -8.04 -5.09
C VAL A 342 13.87 -8.00 -6.34
N ILE A 343 13.37 -8.59 -7.42
CA ILE A 343 14.06 -8.70 -8.72
C ILE A 343 13.21 -8.02 -9.79
N LEU A 344 13.68 -6.87 -10.28
CA LEU A 344 13.13 -6.19 -11.45
C LEU A 344 13.74 -6.84 -12.70
N ASP A 345 13.01 -7.79 -13.29
CA ASP A 345 13.48 -8.70 -14.35
C ASP A 345 13.00 -8.23 -15.73
N ASP A 346 13.95 -7.89 -16.60
CA ASP A 346 13.74 -7.41 -17.98
C ASP A 346 12.73 -6.25 -18.10
N PRO A 347 12.85 -5.16 -17.30
CA PRO A 347 11.97 -4.00 -17.45
C PRO A 347 12.18 -3.31 -18.79
N LEU A 348 11.12 -2.67 -19.30
CA LEU A 348 11.23 -1.75 -20.43
C LEU A 348 11.88 -0.45 -19.94
N LEU A 349 13.21 -0.36 -19.97
CA LEU A 349 13.97 0.77 -19.41
C LEU A 349 13.55 2.14 -19.97
N PRO A 350 13.20 2.31 -21.26
CA PRO A 350 12.69 3.58 -21.78
C PRO A 350 11.38 4.08 -21.13
N SER A 351 10.68 3.22 -20.38
CA SER A 351 9.45 3.56 -19.65
C SER A 351 9.63 3.79 -18.14
N ILE A 352 10.86 3.68 -17.63
CA ILE A 352 11.19 3.88 -16.21
C ILE A 352 12.14 5.07 -16.09
N ASN A 353 11.84 6.03 -15.20
CA ASN A 353 12.73 7.16 -15.00
C ASN A 353 14.03 6.68 -14.34
N VAL A 354 15.15 7.29 -14.72
CA VAL A 354 16.46 6.97 -14.12
C VAL A 354 16.50 7.38 -12.64
N GLU A 355 15.55 8.18 -12.16
CA GLU A 355 15.35 8.47 -10.73
C GLU A 355 14.72 7.29 -10.00
N ASP A 356 13.70 6.65 -10.58
CA ASP A 356 13.09 5.43 -10.03
C ASP A 356 14.10 4.28 -9.97
N ILE A 357 14.97 4.14 -10.98
CA ILE A 357 16.06 3.17 -10.98
C ILE A 357 17.04 3.41 -9.83
N LYS A 358 17.43 4.68 -9.57
CA LYS A 358 18.30 5.04 -8.44
C LYS A 358 17.63 4.70 -7.11
N SER A 359 16.37 5.10 -6.92
CA SER A 359 15.62 4.88 -5.69
C SER A 359 15.34 3.41 -5.43
N PHE A 360 15.06 2.62 -6.49
CA PHE A 360 14.99 1.16 -6.40
C PHE A 360 16.31 0.57 -5.91
N LEU A 361 17.45 0.95 -6.50
CA LEU A 361 18.77 0.40 -6.14
C LEU A 361 19.32 0.89 -4.79
N ASP A 362 18.65 1.82 -4.09
CA ASP A 362 19.12 2.40 -2.82
C ASP A 362 18.81 1.49 -1.61
N VAL A 363 19.59 0.40 -1.47
CA VAL A 363 19.41 -0.64 -0.44
C VAL A 363 19.76 -0.16 0.98
N GLY A 364 20.62 0.86 1.10
CA GLY A 364 21.11 1.38 2.38
C GLY A 364 20.04 2.05 3.25
N GLU A 365 18.88 2.39 2.71
CA GLU A 365 17.81 3.13 3.39
C GLU A 365 16.41 2.54 3.10
N ASN A 366 15.42 2.97 3.91
CA ASN A 366 14.01 2.74 3.61
C ASN A 366 13.61 3.70 2.47
N GLY A 367 13.02 3.16 1.41
CA GLY A 367 12.74 3.90 0.17
C GLY A 367 11.29 3.84 -0.26
N LEU A 368 10.84 4.90 -0.92
CA LEU A 368 9.65 4.90 -1.77
C LEU A 368 10.11 5.05 -3.22
N VAL A 369 9.45 4.35 -4.14
CA VAL A 369 9.65 4.54 -5.58
C VAL A 369 8.29 4.73 -6.24
N ASP A 370 8.22 5.66 -7.19
CA ASP A 370 6.96 5.98 -7.83
C ASP A 370 6.43 4.80 -8.65
N ALA A 371 5.13 4.61 -8.53
CA ALA A 371 4.37 3.53 -9.14
C ALA A 371 2.92 4.00 -9.30
N ARG A 372 2.21 3.44 -10.28
CA ARG A 372 0.84 3.87 -10.61
C ARG A 372 -0.07 3.69 -9.39
N TYR A 373 -0.75 4.77 -9.02
CA TYR A 373 -1.68 4.95 -7.89
C TYR A 373 -1.08 4.92 -6.47
N ARG A 374 -0.09 4.07 -6.19
CA ARG A 374 0.59 3.97 -4.90
C ARG A 374 2.06 3.61 -5.08
N ALA A 375 2.95 4.35 -4.43
CA ALA A 375 4.39 4.07 -4.42
C ALA A 375 4.71 2.66 -3.89
N ALA A 376 5.71 2.02 -4.50
CA ALA A 376 6.30 0.80 -3.96
C ALA A 376 7.18 1.16 -2.75
N LYS A 377 7.02 0.43 -1.64
CA LYS A 377 7.81 0.64 -0.42
C LYS A 377 8.89 -0.42 -0.29
N PHE A 378 10.14 -0.03 -0.11
CA PHE A 378 11.26 -0.93 0.12
C PHE A 378 11.93 -0.64 1.46
N VAL A 379 12.47 -1.67 2.10
CA VAL A 379 13.11 -1.54 3.42
C VAL A 379 14.63 -1.63 3.31
N ARG A 380 15.30 -1.04 4.31
CA ARG A 380 16.76 -1.04 4.44
C ARG A 380 17.31 -2.46 4.55
N ASN A 381 18.41 -2.73 3.82
CA ASN A 381 19.07 -4.03 3.65
C ASN A 381 18.21 -5.14 2.98
N GLN A 382 17.02 -4.83 2.43
CA GLN A 382 16.36 -5.75 1.51
C GLN A 382 17.17 -5.79 0.21
N CYS A 383 17.59 -6.98 -0.25
CA CYS A 383 18.34 -7.09 -1.50
C CYS A 383 17.45 -6.73 -2.70
N ARG A 384 17.98 -5.92 -3.63
CA ARG A 384 17.25 -5.39 -4.79
C ARG A 384 18.10 -5.56 -6.04
N VAL A 385 17.57 -6.26 -7.04
CA VAL A 385 18.30 -6.62 -8.26
C VAL A 385 17.56 -6.12 -9.50
N LEU A 386 18.28 -5.46 -10.40
CA LEU A 386 17.85 -5.13 -11.75
C LEU A 386 18.52 -6.10 -12.74
N LEU A 387 17.72 -6.84 -13.49
CA LEU A 387 18.19 -7.71 -14.57
C LEU A 387 17.77 -7.12 -15.90
N ASN A 388 18.68 -7.01 -16.87
CA ASN A 388 18.32 -6.57 -18.21
C ASN A 388 19.20 -7.21 -19.30
N ASN A 389 18.75 -7.09 -20.55
CA ASN A 389 19.47 -7.47 -21.76
C ASN A 389 20.01 -6.24 -22.53
N GLU A 390 19.68 -5.02 -22.12
CA GLU A 390 20.17 -3.76 -22.71
C GLU A 390 21.63 -3.47 -22.28
N TRP A 391 22.57 -3.72 -23.18
CA TRP A 391 23.99 -3.34 -23.11
C TRP A 391 24.55 -3.28 -24.55
N SER A 392 25.76 -2.76 -24.73
CA SER A 392 26.40 -2.60 -26.05
C SER A 392 27.47 -3.68 -26.32
N PRO A 393 27.12 -4.85 -26.91
CA PRO A 393 28.08 -5.90 -27.27
C PRO A 393 29.10 -5.45 -28.32
N GLU A 394 28.72 -4.55 -29.23
CA GLU A 394 29.61 -3.95 -30.23
C GLU A 394 30.63 -2.95 -29.64
N LYS A 395 30.56 -2.68 -28.34
CA LYS A 395 31.56 -1.93 -27.56
C LYS A 395 32.34 -2.82 -26.60
N GLU A 396 32.10 -4.13 -26.60
CA GLU A 396 32.87 -5.08 -25.82
C GLU A 396 34.33 -5.07 -26.29
N PRO A 397 35.31 -4.85 -25.39
CA PRO A 397 36.71 -4.90 -25.77
C PRO A 397 37.14 -6.32 -26.11
N GLU A 398 38.05 -6.45 -27.06
CA GLU A 398 38.74 -7.71 -27.33
C GLU A 398 39.49 -8.19 -26.07
N TYR A 399 39.35 -9.48 -25.74
CA TYR A 399 39.96 -10.02 -24.53
C TYR A 399 41.44 -10.33 -24.75
N VAL A 400 42.29 -9.41 -24.30
CA VAL A 400 43.76 -9.48 -24.37
C VAL A 400 44.41 -10.03 -23.09
N GLY A 401 43.71 -10.88 -22.32
CA GLY A 401 44.24 -11.49 -21.10
C GLY A 401 44.36 -10.55 -19.88
N LEU A 402 43.89 -9.30 -19.97
CA LEU A 402 43.98 -8.33 -18.88
C LEU A 402 42.89 -8.57 -17.81
N PRO A 403 43.23 -8.55 -16.51
CA PRO A 403 42.28 -8.80 -15.42
C PRO A 403 41.36 -7.61 -15.11
N MET A 404 41.42 -6.54 -15.92
CA MET A 404 40.70 -5.28 -15.74
C MET A 404 40.44 -4.61 -17.08
N ILE A 405 39.38 -3.81 -17.16
CA ILE A 405 39.13 -2.88 -18.27
C ILE A 405 39.10 -1.42 -17.78
N THR A 406 39.29 -0.48 -18.71
CA THR A 406 39.22 0.95 -18.39
C THR A 406 37.78 1.42 -18.16
N TRP A 407 37.61 2.49 -17.40
CA TRP A 407 36.34 3.20 -17.23
C TRP A 407 35.66 3.53 -18.57
N LYS A 408 36.43 3.96 -19.58
CA LYS A 408 35.92 4.31 -20.92
C LYS A 408 35.31 3.11 -21.64
N GLN A 409 35.93 1.92 -21.53
CA GLN A 409 35.41 0.67 -22.11
C GLN A 409 34.14 0.22 -21.37
N PHE A 410 34.17 0.20 -20.03
CA PHE A 410 33.01 -0.16 -19.21
C PHE A 410 31.79 0.74 -19.52
N LEU A 411 32.00 2.06 -19.53
CA LEU A 411 30.95 3.04 -19.79
C LEU A 411 30.34 2.88 -21.19
N ALA A 412 31.15 2.52 -22.20
CA ALA A 412 30.68 2.29 -23.56
C ALA A 412 29.76 1.07 -23.67
N MET A 413 29.98 0.03 -22.86
CA MET A 413 29.08 -1.13 -22.77
C MET A 413 27.83 -0.87 -21.91
N PHE A 414 27.98 -0.11 -20.82
CA PHE A 414 26.96 0.06 -19.78
C PHE A 414 25.87 1.10 -20.11
N LYS A 415 26.21 2.15 -20.87
CA LYS A 415 25.31 3.28 -21.15
C LYS A 415 23.88 2.95 -21.61
N PRO A 416 23.64 1.96 -22.50
CA PRO A 416 22.28 1.61 -22.92
C PRO A 416 21.36 1.24 -21.74
N ALA A 417 21.89 0.56 -20.72
CA ALA A 417 21.13 0.11 -19.54
C ALA A 417 20.54 1.24 -18.68
N LEU A 418 20.82 2.51 -19.00
CA LEU A 418 20.24 3.69 -18.36
C LEU A 418 19.72 4.70 -19.40
N ASN A 419 19.25 4.23 -20.56
CA ASN A 419 18.71 5.09 -21.64
C ASN A 419 19.67 6.22 -22.06
N ASP A 420 20.99 5.94 -22.14
CA ASP A 420 22.02 6.93 -22.45
C ASP A 420 22.05 8.18 -21.54
N ALA A 421 21.62 8.01 -20.28
CA ALA A 421 21.57 9.09 -19.29
C ALA A 421 22.88 9.89 -19.14
N GLN A 422 22.73 11.14 -18.72
CA GLN A 422 23.89 12.01 -18.46
C GLN A 422 24.77 11.45 -17.32
N MET A 423 26.08 11.77 -17.39
CA MET A 423 27.08 11.28 -16.45
C MET A 423 26.71 11.41 -14.95
N PRO A 424 26.10 12.52 -14.47
CA PRO A 424 25.71 12.61 -13.05
C PRO A 424 24.69 11.54 -12.64
N HIS A 425 23.76 11.18 -13.52
CA HIS A 425 22.80 10.10 -13.26
C HIS A 425 23.47 8.72 -13.30
N ILE A 426 24.38 8.47 -14.25
CA ILE A 426 25.16 7.23 -14.32
C ILE A 426 25.94 7.04 -13.01
N MET A 427 26.69 8.05 -12.55
CA MET A 427 27.45 7.96 -11.30
C MET A 427 26.54 7.83 -10.06
N ALA A 428 25.39 8.51 -10.05
CA ALA A 428 24.40 8.38 -8.97
C ALA A 428 23.70 7.02 -8.91
N THR A 429 23.69 6.24 -10.00
CA THR A 429 23.30 4.83 -10.02
C THR A 429 24.47 3.94 -9.60
N LEU A 430 25.67 4.18 -10.14
CA LEU A 430 26.87 3.37 -9.89
C LEU A 430 27.44 3.50 -8.46
N LYS A 431 27.05 4.52 -7.69
CA LYS A 431 27.30 4.59 -6.25
C LYS A 431 26.34 3.75 -5.40
N ARG A 432 25.19 3.36 -5.98
CA ARG A 432 24.12 2.60 -5.31
C ARG A 432 24.13 1.13 -5.65
N ALA A 433 24.73 0.74 -6.77
CA ALA A 433 24.72 -0.64 -7.24
C ALA A 433 26.06 -1.14 -7.74
N SER A 434 26.35 -2.39 -7.40
CA SER A 434 27.34 -3.21 -8.10
C SER A 434 26.79 -3.61 -9.47
N VAL A 435 27.66 -3.76 -10.47
CA VAL A 435 27.28 -4.10 -11.85
C VAL A 435 28.05 -5.33 -12.30
N ILE A 436 27.32 -6.31 -12.85
CA ILE A 436 27.84 -7.45 -13.59
C ILE A 436 27.39 -7.29 -15.05
N ILE A 437 28.31 -7.37 -16.01
CA ILE A 437 27.99 -7.46 -17.44
C ILE A 437 28.48 -8.82 -17.94
N ALA A 438 27.53 -9.67 -18.34
CA ALA A 438 27.80 -10.97 -18.95
C ALA A 438 28.04 -10.81 -20.45
N GLY A 439 29.30 -10.52 -20.80
CA GLY A 439 29.75 -10.33 -22.16
C GLY A 439 29.87 -11.64 -22.96
N ASN A 440 30.36 -11.53 -24.19
CA ASN A 440 30.73 -12.68 -25.01
C ASN A 440 32.17 -13.11 -24.77
N ASN A 441 33.05 -12.14 -24.50
CA ASN A 441 34.48 -12.32 -24.31
C ASN A 441 34.85 -12.50 -22.83
N ALA A 442 34.11 -11.86 -21.91
CA ALA A 442 34.36 -11.95 -20.47
C ALA A 442 33.11 -11.61 -19.64
N ILE A 443 33.14 -11.91 -18.35
CA ILE A 443 32.32 -11.19 -17.35
C ILE A 443 33.08 -9.95 -16.89
N TYR A 444 32.37 -8.83 -16.85
CA TYR A 444 32.87 -7.58 -16.26
C TYR A 444 32.17 -7.29 -14.94
N VAL A 445 32.93 -7.06 -13.86
CA VAL A 445 32.38 -6.75 -12.54
C VAL A 445 32.90 -5.41 -12.04
N ARG A 446 31.99 -4.47 -11.73
CA ARG A 446 32.31 -3.20 -11.07
C ARG A 446 31.51 -3.10 -9.77
N LEU A 447 32.17 -3.01 -8.63
CA LEU A 447 31.50 -2.81 -7.34
C LEU A 447 30.89 -1.40 -7.23
N ALA A 448 29.90 -1.24 -6.37
CA ALA A 448 29.30 0.06 -6.06
C ALA A 448 30.36 1.08 -5.59
N SER A 449 30.38 2.26 -6.20
CA SER A 449 31.32 3.35 -5.91
C SER A 449 30.95 4.61 -6.67
N GLU A 450 31.12 5.78 -6.05
CA GLU A 450 30.96 7.08 -6.72
C GLU A 450 32.19 7.50 -7.55
N HIS A 451 33.29 6.75 -7.50
CA HIS A 451 34.52 7.09 -8.20
C HIS A 451 34.62 6.40 -9.58
N GLN A 452 35.11 7.15 -10.58
CA GLN A 452 35.40 6.61 -11.91
C GLN A 452 36.67 5.73 -11.93
N SER A 453 37.55 5.90 -10.95
CA SER A 453 38.73 5.07 -10.70
C SER A 453 38.41 3.69 -10.10
N GLN A 454 37.12 3.42 -9.77
CA GLN A 454 36.71 2.12 -9.27
C GLN A 454 37.12 1.01 -10.24
N ARG A 455 37.82 0.00 -9.73
CA ARG A 455 38.26 -1.15 -10.50
C ARG A 455 37.08 -1.85 -11.18
N ILE A 456 37.18 -2.03 -12.49
CA ILE A 456 36.32 -2.93 -13.26
C ILE A 456 37.12 -4.20 -13.53
N HIS A 457 36.73 -5.30 -12.89
CA HIS A 457 37.34 -6.61 -13.06
C HIS A 457 36.90 -7.21 -14.39
N CYS A 458 37.81 -7.92 -15.06
CA CYS A 458 37.56 -8.67 -16.28
C CYS A 458 37.89 -10.14 -16.02
N ILE A 459 36.93 -11.03 -16.22
CA ILE A 459 37.02 -12.45 -15.86
C ILE A 459 36.64 -13.29 -17.08
N ASN A 460 37.62 -14.00 -17.63
CA ASN A 460 37.41 -14.96 -18.73
C ASN A 460 38.26 -16.22 -18.46
N ASN A 461 37.70 -17.11 -17.64
CA ASN A 461 38.25 -18.41 -17.28
C ASN A 461 37.13 -19.45 -17.41
N SER A 462 37.48 -20.72 -17.63
CA SER A 462 36.64 -21.89 -17.29
C SER A 462 35.16 -21.84 -17.69
N GLY A 463 34.84 -21.36 -18.90
CA GLY A 463 33.48 -21.33 -19.43
C GLY A 463 32.56 -20.29 -18.77
N ILE A 464 33.08 -19.29 -18.06
CA ILE A 464 32.26 -18.30 -17.32
C ILE A 464 31.39 -17.39 -18.25
N THR A 465 31.65 -17.39 -19.56
CA THR A 465 30.86 -16.72 -20.62
C THR A 465 29.77 -17.62 -21.23
N GLU A 466 29.65 -18.85 -20.74
CA GLU A 466 28.59 -19.82 -21.04
C GLU A 466 27.53 -19.83 -19.92
N ASP A 467 26.69 -20.87 -19.85
CA ASP A 467 25.63 -21.00 -18.84
C ASP A 467 26.18 -20.94 -17.40
N TRP A 468 25.66 -20.00 -16.62
CA TRP A 468 26.02 -19.83 -15.22
C TRP A 468 25.46 -20.91 -14.29
N LEU A 469 24.67 -21.86 -14.80
CA LEU A 469 24.20 -23.02 -14.04
C LEU A 469 24.99 -24.29 -14.39
N GLN A 470 25.42 -25.03 -13.37
CA GLN A 470 26.00 -26.36 -13.57
C GLN A 470 24.93 -27.35 -14.08
N PRO A 471 25.30 -28.31 -14.97
CA PRO A 471 24.37 -29.31 -15.47
C PRO A 471 23.71 -30.17 -14.37
N THR A 472 24.43 -30.42 -13.27
CA THR A 472 24.11 -31.41 -12.22
C THR A 472 22.67 -31.33 -11.71
N ASN A 473 22.22 -30.16 -11.26
CA ASN A 473 20.88 -29.97 -10.68
C ASN A 473 19.93 -29.20 -11.60
N LYS A 474 20.33 -28.91 -12.84
CA LYS A 474 19.50 -28.27 -13.87
C LYS A 474 18.15 -28.99 -14.12
N PRO A 475 18.05 -30.34 -14.04
CA PRO A 475 16.74 -31.02 -14.11
C PRO A 475 15.74 -30.58 -13.03
N HIS A 476 16.19 -30.27 -11.82
CA HIS A 476 15.30 -29.76 -10.75
C HIS A 476 14.79 -28.34 -11.08
N TYR A 477 15.59 -27.51 -11.74
CA TYR A 477 15.14 -26.21 -12.25
C TYR A 477 14.11 -26.35 -13.37
N ASP A 478 14.26 -27.35 -14.24
CA ASP A 478 13.27 -27.65 -15.29
C ASP A 478 11.98 -28.31 -14.75
N HIS A 479 12.05 -29.04 -13.63
CA HIS A 479 10.87 -29.48 -12.87
C HIS A 479 10.15 -28.30 -12.22
N TYR A 480 10.88 -27.40 -11.58
CA TYR A 480 10.33 -26.19 -10.97
C TYR A 480 9.63 -25.27 -11.99
N LYS A 481 10.19 -25.08 -13.20
CA LYS A 481 9.50 -24.37 -14.32
C LYS A 481 8.17 -25.03 -14.74
N LYS A 482 7.99 -26.32 -14.46
CA LYS A 482 6.76 -27.09 -14.70
C LYS A 482 5.83 -27.11 -13.47
N GLY A 483 6.11 -26.29 -12.45
CA GLY A 483 5.32 -26.21 -11.21
C GLY A 483 5.62 -27.31 -10.18
N GLN A 484 6.73 -28.06 -10.32
CA GLN A 484 7.07 -29.16 -9.41
C GLN A 484 8.12 -28.73 -8.38
N HIS A 485 7.76 -28.75 -7.09
CA HIS A 485 8.66 -28.39 -6.00
C HIS A 485 9.47 -29.60 -5.51
N THR A 486 10.47 -30.00 -6.30
CA THR A 486 11.35 -31.14 -5.99
C THR A 486 12.71 -30.67 -5.46
N LYS A 487 13.11 -31.17 -4.29
CA LYS A 487 14.46 -31.03 -3.74
C LYS A 487 15.33 -32.22 -4.16
N TYR A 488 16.63 -32.00 -4.38
CA TYR A 488 17.60 -33.10 -4.41
C TYR A 488 17.89 -33.62 -3.00
N GLN A 489 18.36 -34.87 -2.89
CA GLN A 489 18.52 -35.62 -1.63
C GLN A 489 19.20 -34.81 -0.51
N ASP A 490 20.32 -34.16 -0.84
CA ASP A 490 21.16 -33.44 0.12
C ASP A 490 20.80 -31.95 0.27
N PHE A 491 19.67 -31.48 -0.30
CA PHE A 491 19.37 -30.04 -0.42
C PHE A 491 19.46 -29.27 0.90
N ASN A 492 18.98 -29.85 2.01
CA ASN A 492 19.00 -29.17 3.31
C ASN A 492 20.43 -29.03 3.86
N ARG A 493 21.28 -30.07 3.74
CA ARG A 493 22.71 -30.01 4.10
C ARG A 493 23.42 -28.90 3.31
N TYR A 494 23.14 -28.82 2.02
CA TYR A 494 23.73 -27.78 1.17
C TYR A 494 23.21 -26.36 1.45
N VAL A 495 22.01 -26.23 2.03
CA VAL A 495 21.50 -24.95 2.57
C VAL A 495 22.28 -24.53 3.82
N GLU A 496 22.63 -25.47 4.70
CA GLU A 496 23.45 -25.20 5.89
C GLU A 496 24.88 -24.79 5.48
N GLU A 497 25.51 -25.54 4.56
CA GLU A 497 26.82 -25.20 3.97
C GLU A 497 26.82 -23.81 3.29
N GLU A 498 25.77 -23.50 2.50
CA GLU A 498 25.56 -22.17 1.89
C GLU A 498 25.48 -21.07 2.94
N THR A 499 24.70 -21.29 4.01
CA THR A 499 24.45 -20.25 5.02
C THR A 499 25.69 -19.97 5.87
N ASN A 500 26.49 -21.01 6.18
CA ASN A 500 27.79 -20.86 6.83
C ASN A 500 28.78 -20.08 5.95
N PHE A 501 28.90 -20.43 4.66
CA PHE A 501 29.75 -19.72 3.72
C PHE A 501 29.37 -18.24 3.55
N VAL A 502 28.06 -17.94 3.45
CA VAL A 502 27.56 -16.57 3.38
C VAL A 502 27.84 -15.81 4.70
N SER A 503 27.73 -16.48 5.85
CA SER A 503 28.09 -15.90 7.15
C SER A 503 29.57 -15.52 7.22
N GLU A 504 30.47 -16.40 6.77
CA GLU A 504 31.91 -16.10 6.69
C GLU A 504 32.22 -14.93 5.75
N LEU A 505 31.56 -14.85 4.58
CA LEU A 505 31.71 -13.73 3.66
C LEU A 505 31.24 -12.39 4.25
N LEU A 506 30.13 -12.41 5.00
CA LEU A 506 29.46 -11.21 5.54
C LEU A 506 29.97 -10.78 6.93
N ALA A 507 30.71 -11.63 7.63
CA ALA A 507 31.33 -11.33 8.90
C ALA A 507 32.22 -10.07 8.86
N SER A 508 32.24 -9.32 9.96
CA SER A 508 33.13 -8.17 10.17
C SER A 508 34.62 -8.57 10.12
N PRO A 509 35.56 -7.63 9.99
CA PRO A 509 36.99 -7.93 10.10
C PRO A 509 37.37 -8.58 11.45
N GLU A 510 36.75 -8.15 12.55
CA GLU A 510 36.93 -8.74 13.88
C GLU A 510 36.33 -10.15 13.96
N GLU A 511 35.12 -10.34 13.43
CA GLU A 511 34.44 -11.64 13.38
C GLU A 511 35.20 -12.64 12.49
N LYS A 512 35.78 -12.20 11.37
CA LYS A 512 36.65 -13.02 10.51
C LYS A 512 37.92 -13.48 11.24
N GLU A 513 38.55 -12.60 12.00
CA GLU A 513 39.69 -12.99 12.84
C GLU A 513 39.28 -13.93 13.99
N TYR A 514 38.08 -13.78 14.54
CA TYR A 514 37.52 -14.70 15.53
C TYR A 514 37.22 -16.10 14.92
N LEU A 515 36.53 -16.15 13.79
CA LEU A 515 36.23 -17.40 13.05
C LEU A 515 37.52 -18.12 12.62
N ARG A 516 38.52 -17.39 12.14
CA ARG A 516 39.85 -17.94 11.79
C ARG A 516 40.53 -18.60 12.98
N ARG A 517 40.41 -18.02 14.19
CA ARG A 517 40.92 -18.61 15.43
C ARG A 517 40.11 -19.85 15.82
N GLY A 518 38.78 -19.79 15.77
CA GLY A 518 37.89 -20.93 15.99
C GLY A 518 38.29 -22.14 15.14
N ALA A 519 38.33 -21.98 13.82
CA ALA A 519 38.75 -23.03 12.89
C ALA A 519 40.20 -23.52 13.08
N THR A 520 41.06 -22.76 13.77
CA THR A 520 42.39 -23.24 14.18
C THR A 520 42.30 -24.14 15.41
N TYR A 521 41.45 -23.81 16.40
CA TYR A 521 41.17 -24.65 17.55
C TYR A 521 40.41 -25.93 17.18
N ASP A 522 39.49 -25.87 16.21
CA ASP A 522 38.77 -27.06 15.73
C ASP A 522 39.74 -28.05 15.07
N ARG A 523 40.67 -27.58 14.22
CA ARG A 523 41.75 -28.45 13.69
C ARG A 523 42.68 -29.00 14.77
N TRP A 524 42.97 -28.23 15.82
CA TRP A 524 43.71 -28.72 16.98
C TRP A 524 42.96 -29.81 17.75
N ALA A 525 41.63 -29.76 17.78
CA ALA A 525 40.77 -30.78 18.39
C ALA A 525 40.60 -32.03 17.49
N GLU A 526 40.57 -31.86 16.17
CA GLU A 526 40.48 -32.94 15.18
C GLU A 526 41.81 -33.65 14.91
N GLY A 527 42.95 -33.06 15.34
CA GLY A 527 44.26 -33.71 15.37
C GLY A 527 45.06 -33.66 14.08
N ASP A 528 44.61 -32.91 13.08
CA ASP A 528 45.19 -32.89 11.74
C ASP A 528 46.39 -31.91 11.66
N PHE A 529 47.60 -32.45 11.81
CA PHE A 529 48.85 -31.71 11.59
C PHE A 529 49.63 -32.25 10.38
N THR A 530 49.75 -31.41 9.35
CA THR A 530 50.90 -31.40 8.45
C THR A 530 51.50 -30.00 8.44
N GLU A 531 52.60 -29.82 9.15
CA GLU A 531 53.44 -28.62 9.16
C GLU A 531 54.76 -28.90 8.41
N PRO A 532 55.54 -27.89 8.01
CA PRO A 532 55.25 -26.45 8.00
C PRO A 532 55.58 -25.74 6.68
N ASP A 533 55.11 -24.49 6.52
CA ASP A 533 55.94 -23.48 5.85
C ASP A 533 55.71 -22.08 6.45
N LEU A 534 56.51 -21.76 7.47
CA LEU A 534 56.41 -20.52 8.26
C LEU A 534 57.72 -19.72 8.13
N MET A 535 58.08 -19.37 6.89
CA MET A 535 59.26 -18.53 6.59
C MET A 535 58.95 -17.41 5.58
N THR A 536 58.75 -16.19 6.07
CA THR A 536 59.20 -14.97 5.37
C THR A 536 59.41 -13.82 6.38
N PRO A 537 60.43 -12.96 6.23
CA PRO A 537 60.86 -12.07 7.31
C PRO A 537 60.16 -10.71 7.30
N ARG A 538 59.99 -10.09 8.48
CA ARG A 538 59.66 -8.66 8.59
C ARG A 538 60.86 -7.79 8.17
N PRO A 539 60.65 -6.66 7.46
CA PRO A 539 61.72 -5.70 7.18
C PRO A 539 62.09 -4.91 8.44
N SER A 540 63.38 -4.64 8.60
CA SER A 540 63.96 -3.86 9.69
C SER A 540 64.12 -2.38 9.32
N THR A 541 63.72 -1.49 10.23
CA THR A 541 64.01 -0.05 10.15
C THR A 541 65.04 0.29 11.24
N PRO A 542 66.12 1.03 10.96
CA PRO A 542 67.23 1.20 11.89
C PRO A 542 66.97 2.25 12.98
N ALA A 543 67.66 2.08 14.11
CA ALA A 543 67.59 2.98 15.27
C ALA A 543 68.46 4.24 15.11
N MET A 544 68.10 5.29 15.85
CA MET A 544 69.09 6.21 16.42
C MET A 544 68.79 6.38 17.92
N ALA A 545 69.86 6.47 18.70
CA ALA A 545 69.83 6.45 20.16
C ALA A 545 70.47 7.72 20.74
N SER A 546 70.00 8.12 21.92
CA SER A 546 70.80 8.77 22.96
C SER A 546 70.09 8.62 24.31
N ASN A 547 70.86 8.52 25.39
CA ASN A 547 70.45 7.99 26.71
C ASN A 547 70.82 8.98 27.85
N PRO A 548 70.52 8.68 29.15
CA PRO A 548 70.09 9.68 30.15
C PRO A 548 71.23 10.10 31.12
N PRO A 549 71.11 10.36 32.46
CA PRO A 549 70.17 9.89 33.52
C PRO A 549 69.31 11.05 34.12
N ASP A 550 68.38 10.89 35.08
CA ASP A 550 68.07 9.88 36.13
C ASP A 550 66.51 9.83 36.31
N SER A 551 65.82 9.09 37.21
CA SER A 551 66.18 8.31 38.40
C SER A 551 65.29 7.06 38.64
N VAL A 552 65.41 6.45 39.84
CA VAL A 552 64.89 5.13 40.30
C VAL A 552 64.52 5.26 41.81
N PRO A 553 63.65 4.44 42.48
CA PRO A 553 63.03 3.14 42.10
C PRO A 553 61.51 2.94 42.34
N GLY A 554 60.98 1.84 41.79
CA GLY A 554 60.18 0.88 42.58
C GLY A 554 58.76 0.54 42.11
N GLY A 555 58.42 -0.77 42.13
CA GLY A 555 57.03 -1.26 42.06
C GLY A 555 56.75 -2.26 40.94
N MET A 556 56.56 -3.55 41.30
CA MET A 556 56.15 -4.61 40.37
C MET A 556 54.68 -4.44 39.94
N SER A 557 54.39 -4.69 38.65
CA SER A 557 53.03 -4.82 38.14
C SER A 557 52.64 -6.30 38.04
N SER A 558 51.58 -6.70 38.73
CA SER A 558 50.97 -8.03 38.66
C SER A 558 49.59 -7.96 38.01
N SER A 559 49.26 -8.96 37.19
CA SER A 559 47.98 -9.06 36.47
C SER A 559 46.77 -9.15 37.41
N PRO A 560 45.64 -8.52 37.08
CA PRO A 560 44.33 -8.88 37.63
C PRO A 560 43.65 -9.97 36.79
N LEU A 561 42.90 -10.84 37.48
CA LEU A 561 42.13 -11.94 36.88
C LEU A 561 40.86 -11.46 36.16
N ILE A 562 40.44 -12.23 35.16
CA ILE A 562 39.14 -12.09 34.50
C ILE A 562 38.03 -12.56 35.45
N ALA A 563 37.07 -11.69 35.75
CA ALA A 563 35.86 -12.04 36.48
C ALA A 563 34.75 -12.52 35.52
N SER A 564 33.95 -13.49 35.97
CA SER A 564 32.85 -14.11 35.21
C SER A 564 31.69 -13.14 34.92
N PRO A 565 30.88 -13.38 33.86
CA PRO A 565 29.78 -12.48 33.49
C PRO A 565 28.60 -12.53 34.49
N PRO A 566 27.88 -11.41 34.70
CA PRO A 566 26.71 -11.37 35.57
C PRO A 566 25.50 -12.10 34.97
N ALA A 567 24.66 -12.63 35.86
CA ALA A 567 23.53 -13.49 35.52
C ALA A 567 22.32 -12.76 34.89
N LYS A 568 21.47 -13.55 34.24
CA LYS A 568 20.21 -13.16 33.58
C LYS A 568 19.33 -12.30 34.50
N GLN A 569 18.89 -11.13 34.03
CA GLN A 569 17.73 -10.44 34.60
C GLN A 569 16.42 -11.03 34.03
N ALA A 570 15.43 -11.19 34.91
CA ALA A 570 14.16 -11.83 34.58
C ALA A 570 13.20 -10.88 33.84
N ARG A 571 12.28 -11.46 33.08
CA ARG A 571 11.10 -10.75 32.56
C ARG A 571 10.25 -10.26 33.74
N ILE A 572 9.67 -9.08 33.57
CA ILE A 572 8.51 -8.64 34.36
C ILE A 572 7.32 -8.72 33.41
N ASP A 573 6.41 -9.64 33.70
CA ASP A 573 5.10 -9.71 33.06
C ASP A 573 4.15 -8.77 33.82
N MET A 574 3.32 -8.02 33.08
CA MET A 574 2.15 -7.32 33.64
C MET A 574 1.04 -7.30 32.58
N ASP A 575 -0.05 -8.02 32.87
CA ASP A 575 -1.38 -7.85 32.29
C ASP A 575 -2.38 -7.89 33.46
N ASP A 576 -3.45 -7.08 33.36
CA ASP A 576 -4.66 -7.04 34.19
C ASP A 576 -4.50 -6.70 35.71
N SER A 577 -5.41 -5.98 36.38
CA SER A 577 -6.81 -5.60 36.08
C SER A 577 -7.27 -4.32 36.84
N ASP A 578 -8.47 -3.84 36.47
CA ASP A 578 -9.49 -3.12 37.27
C ASP A 578 -9.30 -1.65 37.74
N GLY A 579 -10.37 -0.85 37.54
CA GLY A 579 -10.74 0.26 38.46
C GLY A 579 -11.00 1.65 37.86
N GLU A 580 -12.24 1.93 37.46
CA GLU A 580 -12.79 3.29 37.21
C GLU A 580 -12.87 4.17 38.49
N PRO A 581 -13.38 5.42 38.43
CA PRO A 581 -13.06 6.58 37.57
C PRO A 581 -12.76 7.85 38.42
N LEU A 582 -12.51 9.02 37.80
CA LEU A 582 -12.99 10.34 38.27
C LEU A 582 -12.55 11.50 37.34
N SER A 583 -13.50 12.40 37.05
CA SER A 583 -13.33 13.78 36.56
C SER A 583 -13.90 14.75 37.61
N PRO A 584 -13.85 16.09 37.47
CA PRO A 584 -12.93 16.99 36.75
C PRO A 584 -12.32 18.08 37.69
N ASP A 585 -11.48 19.00 37.19
CA ASP A 585 -11.74 20.47 37.21
C ASP A 585 -10.52 21.40 37.01
N TYR A 586 -10.76 22.46 36.20
CA TYR A 586 -10.23 23.84 36.21
C TYR A 586 -8.81 24.20 36.74
N ASN A 587 -7.95 24.72 35.86
CA ASN A 587 -7.68 26.18 35.68
C ASN A 587 -6.39 26.48 34.90
N ALA A 588 -6.50 27.21 33.78
CA ALA A 588 -5.60 28.29 33.28
C ALA A 588 -5.98 28.69 31.84
#